data_AF-A0AB34GG72-F1
#
_entry.id   AF-A0AB34GG72-F1
#
_cell.length_a   1.000
_cell.length_b   1.000
_cell.length_c   1.000
_cell.angle_alpha   90.00
_cell.angle_beta   90.00
_cell.angle_gamma   90.00
#
_symmetry.space_group_name_H-M   'P 1'
#
loop_
_entity.id
_entity.type
_entity.pdbx_description
1 polymer ?
#
loop_
_entity_poly.entity_id
_entity_poly.type
_entity_poly.pdbx_seq_one_letter_code
_entity_poly.pdbx_strand_id
1 'polypeptide(L)'
;MQSPGQPGAAGWAELAAPGFCVMTWAGRAAADAISPAPANMEGGDGGLALPGRPALGSGAAAATVRELLQDECYSDFLNEDFDVKTYTSQSIHQAVIAEQLAKLAQGISQLDKELHLQVVARHEDLLAQATGIESLEGVLQMMQTRIGALQGAVDRMKAKIVEPYNKIVARTAQLARLQALSRASITASAPPQIIRH
;
A
#
# COMPACT_ATOMS: atom_id res chain seq x y z
N MET A 1 2.39 -18.49 51.20
CA MET A 1 2.66 -18.81 49.79
C MET A 1 1.71 -17.93 48.96
N GLN A 2 1.90 -16.61 48.77
CA GLN A 2 2.98 -15.88 48.06
C GLN A 2 3.48 -16.72 46.86
N SER A 3 3.30 -16.35 45.58
CA SER A 3 3.29 -15.01 44.97
C SER A 3 2.53 -14.97 43.62
N PRO A 4 1.95 -13.83 43.21
CA PRO A 4 1.53 -13.55 41.83
C PRO A 4 2.68 -12.85 41.06
N GLY A 5 2.96 -13.30 39.83
CA GLY A 5 3.97 -12.69 38.95
C GLY A 5 3.31 -11.74 37.95
N GLN A 6 3.52 -10.44 38.14
CA GLN A 6 3.13 -9.38 37.21
C GLN A 6 3.81 -9.48 35.84
N PRO A 7 3.24 -8.82 34.80
CA PRO A 7 3.88 -8.61 33.52
C PRO A 7 5.03 -7.58 33.64
N GLY A 8 6.21 -7.95 33.15
CA GLY A 8 7.36 -7.06 33.04
C GLY A 8 7.15 -6.02 31.95
N ALA A 9 6.71 -4.83 32.35
CA ALA A 9 6.93 -3.60 31.61
C ALA A 9 8.38 -3.16 31.80
N ALA A 10 9.18 -3.14 30.73
CA ALA A 10 10.42 -2.37 30.66
C ALA A 10 10.81 -2.12 29.19
N GLY A 11 10.63 -0.87 28.76
CA GLY A 11 11.66 -0.18 27.98
C GLY A 11 11.55 -0.21 26.46
N TRP A 12 10.49 0.36 25.87
CA TRP A 12 10.61 1.16 24.63
C TRP A 12 9.52 2.25 24.64
N ALA A 13 9.72 3.27 25.46
CA ALA A 13 9.06 4.56 25.33
C ALA A 13 10.11 5.62 25.62
N GLU A 14 10.76 6.14 24.57
CA GLU A 14 11.28 7.52 24.55
C GLU A 14 11.76 7.87 23.13
N LEU A 15 10.84 8.23 22.24
CA LEU A 15 11.06 9.26 21.22
C LEU A 15 9.71 9.92 20.94
N ALA A 16 9.32 10.77 21.88
CA ALA A 16 8.28 11.76 21.69
C ALA A 16 8.84 12.94 20.87
N ALA A 17 8.20 13.27 19.75
CA ALA A 17 7.82 14.64 19.42
C ALA A 17 7.04 14.68 18.08
N PRO A 18 6.16 15.67 17.89
CA PRO A 18 4.87 15.45 17.22
C PRO A 18 4.65 16.32 15.98
N GLY A 19 3.62 15.97 15.19
CA GLY A 19 2.88 16.93 14.39
C GLY A 19 3.18 16.93 12.89
N PHE A 20 2.63 15.94 12.16
CA PHE A 20 2.38 16.12 10.74
C PHE A 20 0.97 16.69 10.57
N CYS A 21 0.89 18.01 10.53
CA CYS A 21 -0.33 18.74 10.25
C CYS A 21 -0.57 18.75 8.73
N VAL A 22 -1.69 18.17 8.33
CA VAL A 22 -2.26 18.24 6.98
C VAL A 22 -2.72 19.67 6.66
N MET A 23 -2.32 20.14 5.47
CA MET A 23 -2.87 21.23 4.63
C MET A 23 -3.17 22.62 5.22
N THR A 24 -2.56 23.66 4.61
CA THR A 24 -3.31 24.74 3.94
C THR A 24 -2.44 25.42 2.86
N TRP A 25 -2.60 25.04 1.59
CA TRP A 25 -2.12 25.83 0.45
C TRP A 25 -3.23 26.78 -0.03
N ALA A 26 -3.37 27.93 0.61
CA ALA A 26 -4.28 28.94 0.11
C ALA A 26 -3.73 29.52 -1.20
N GLY A 27 -4.38 29.19 -2.32
CA GLY A 27 -4.07 29.74 -3.63
C GLY A 27 -4.42 31.23 -3.76
N ARG A 28 -3.62 31.94 -4.57
CA ARG A 28 -3.96 33.14 -5.35
C ARG A 28 -2.83 33.32 -6.37
N ALA A 29 -2.97 32.92 -7.64
CA ALA A 29 -3.79 33.46 -8.72
C ALA A 29 -3.36 34.87 -9.20
N ALA A 30 -3.32 35.00 -10.54
CA ALA A 30 -3.08 36.17 -11.40
C ALA A 30 -1.60 36.41 -11.77
N ALA A 31 -1.12 35.92 -12.92
CA ALA A 31 -1.39 36.37 -14.30
C ALA A 31 -0.48 37.55 -14.72
N ASP A 32 0.51 37.21 -15.56
CA ASP A 32 0.76 37.80 -16.88
C ASP A 32 0.37 39.27 -17.10
N ALA A 33 1.36 40.14 -17.33
CA ALA A 33 1.19 41.33 -18.18
C ALA A 33 2.56 41.83 -18.66
N ILE A 34 2.79 41.64 -19.96
CA ILE A 34 3.86 42.24 -20.76
C ILE A 34 3.43 43.66 -21.21
N SER A 35 4.26 44.67 -20.88
CA SER A 35 4.46 45.98 -21.56
C SER A 35 3.31 47.02 -21.54
N PRO A 36 3.49 48.31 -21.93
CA PRO A 36 4.67 49.15 -22.19
C PRO A 36 4.67 50.50 -21.40
N ALA A 37 5.73 51.29 -21.58
CA ALA A 37 5.88 52.66 -21.05
C ALA A 37 4.75 53.65 -21.47
N PRO A 38 4.55 54.72 -20.69
CA PRO A 38 4.13 56.00 -21.24
C PRO A 38 5.22 57.08 -21.09
N ALA A 39 5.42 57.80 -22.19
CA ALA A 39 6.08 59.10 -22.22
C ALA A 39 5.26 60.13 -21.41
N ASN A 40 5.92 60.89 -20.54
CA ASN A 40 5.43 62.21 -20.13
C ASN A 40 6.50 63.27 -20.38
N MET A 41 6.18 64.21 -21.29
CA MET A 41 6.71 65.55 -21.24
C MET A 41 5.86 66.34 -20.26
N GLU A 42 6.46 66.98 -19.25
CA GLU A 42 6.11 68.36 -18.90
C GLU A 42 7.21 68.97 -18.02
N GLY A 43 7.59 70.20 -18.37
CA GLY A 43 8.63 70.96 -17.68
C GLY A 43 8.15 71.57 -16.37
N GLY A 44 9.11 71.99 -15.55
CA GLY A 44 8.84 72.72 -14.31
C GLY A 44 10.14 73.20 -13.68
N ASP A 45 10.47 74.44 -13.97
CA ASP A 45 11.59 75.22 -13.44
C ASP A 45 11.52 75.37 -11.91
N GLY A 46 12.68 75.50 -11.26
CA GLY A 46 12.74 75.61 -9.79
C GLY A 46 14.12 75.31 -9.23
N GLY A 47 15.13 76.10 -9.62
CA GLY A 47 16.40 76.10 -8.93
C GLY A 47 16.27 76.64 -7.51
N LEU A 48 16.92 76.00 -6.53
CA LEU A 48 17.45 76.66 -5.34
C LEU A 48 18.57 75.81 -4.70
N ALA A 49 19.76 76.41 -4.72
CA ALA A 49 20.84 76.38 -3.73
C ALA A 49 21.31 75.04 -3.12
N LEU A 50 22.56 74.71 -3.50
CA LEU A 50 23.51 73.84 -2.80
C LEU A 50 23.56 74.09 -1.29
N PRO A 51 23.86 73.05 -0.50
CA PRO A 51 25.03 73.13 0.37
C PRO A 51 26.08 72.13 -0.09
N GLY A 52 27.33 72.59 -0.14
CA GLY A 52 28.47 71.86 -0.64
C GLY A 52 28.56 70.44 -0.08
N ARG A 53 28.36 69.47 -0.98
CA ARG A 53 28.71 68.08 -0.74
C ARG A 53 30.20 67.95 -1.07
N PRO A 54 31.06 67.60 -0.10
CA PRO A 54 32.48 67.44 -0.39
C PRO A 54 32.61 66.39 -1.49
N ALA A 55 33.43 66.68 -2.48
CA ALA A 55 33.82 65.77 -3.54
C ALA A 55 34.58 64.58 -2.93
N LEU A 56 33.83 63.63 -2.38
CA LEU A 56 34.32 62.32 -1.92
C LEU A 56 33.48 61.21 -2.58
N GLY A 57 33.07 61.43 -3.83
CA GLY A 57 32.24 60.50 -4.58
C GLY A 57 33.00 59.35 -5.25
N SER A 58 34.33 59.45 -5.37
CA SER A 58 35.11 58.47 -6.14
C SER A 58 35.58 57.27 -5.30
N GLY A 59 35.96 57.50 -4.03
CA GLY A 59 36.49 56.44 -3.15
C GLY A 59 35.42 55.50 -2.57
N ALA A 60 34.25 56.04 -2.18
CA ALA A 60 33.16 55.24 -1.62
C ALA A 60 32.44 54.41 -2.70
N ALA A 61 32.25 54.97 -3.90
CA ALA A 61 31.73 54.24 -5.05
C ALA A 61 32.70 53.16 -5.53
N ALA A 62 34.01 53.42 -5.51
CA ALA A 62 35.02 52.42 -5.82
C ALA A 62 35.05 51.28 -4.79
N ALA A 63 34.74 51.55 -3.51
CA ALA A 63 34.64 50.52 -2.48
C ALA A 63 33.41 49.61 -2.69
N THR A 64 32.24 50.19 -2.99
CA THR A 64 31.02 49.42 -3.28
C THR A 64 31.13 48.62 -4.57
N VAL A 65 31.78 49.16 -5.60
CA VAL A 65 32.05 48.44 -6.86
C VAL A 65 33.01 47.27 -6.61
N ARG A 66 34.01 47.45 -5.74
CA ARG A 66 34.98 46.40 -5.40
C ARG A 66 34.34 45.26 -4.59
N GLU A 67 33.35 45.56 -3.77
CA GLU A 67 32.56 44.57 -3.03
C GLU A 67 31.61 43.79 -3.94
N LEU A 68 31.00 44.45 -4.93
CA LEU A 68 30.17 43.81 -5.95
C LEU A 68 30.99 42.85 -6.84
N LEU A 69 32.21 43.25 -7.21
CA LEU A 69 33.13 42.44 -8.03
C LEU A 69 33.83 41.31 -7.24
N GLN A 70 33.66 41.24 -5.92
CA GLN A 70 34.12 40.12 -5.10
C GLN A 70 33.13 38.96 -5.09
N ASP A 71 31.93 39.15 -5.64
CA ASP A 71 30.96 38.08 -5.79
C ASP A 71 31.46 37.08 -6.86
N GLU A 72 31.44 35.79 -6.51
CA GLU A 72 31.91 34.68 -7.34
C GLU A 72 31.25 34.68 -8.72
N CYS A 73 30.05 35.24 -8.85
CA CYS A 73 29.34 35.35 -10.13
C CYS A 73 29.97 36.33 -11.14
N TYR A 74 30.88 37.22 -10.71
CA TYR A 74 31.60 38.13 -11.60
C TYR A 74 33.03 37.68 -11.92
N SER A 75 33.53 36.66 -11.22
CA SER A 75 34.91 36.15 -11.38
C SER A 75 35.21 35.72 -12.82
N ASP A 76 34.26 35.06 -13.48
CA ASP A 76 34.38 34.62 -14.87
C ASP A 76 34.54 35.79 -15.85
N PHE A 77 33.87 36.93 -15.59
CA PHE A 77 33.93 38.14 -16.42
C PHE A 77 35.21 38.96 -16.20
N LEU A 78 35.93 38.72 -15.10
CA LEU A 78 37.17 39.41 -14.75
C LEU A 78 38.42 38.68 -15.27
N ASN A 79 38.28 37.50 -15.86
CA ASN A 79 39.37 36.74 -16.45
C ASN A 79 39.86 37.36 -17.77
N GLU A 80 41.19 37.41 -17.98
CA GLU A 80 41.79 38.02 -19.17
C GLU A 80 41.45 37.27 -20.48
N ASP A 81 41.13 35.97 -20.38
CA ASP A 81 40.73 35.10 -21.50
C ASP A 81 39.20 34.97 -21.65
N PHE A 82 38.41 35.88 -21.06
CA PHE A 82 36.96 35.82 -21.11
C PHE A 82 36.43 35.87 -22.55
N ASP A 83 35.87 34.76 -23.02
CA ASP A 83 35.22 34.66 -24.32
C ASP A 83 33.70 34.61 -24.15
N VAL A 84 33.05 35.68 -24.62
CA VAL A 84 31.59 35.83 -24.61
C VAL A 84 30.90 34.69 -25.33
N LYS A 85 31.49 34.14 -26.40
CA LYS A 85 30.85 33.10 -27.22
C LYS A 85 30.77 31.77 -26.47
N THR A 86 31.86 31.37 -25.82
CA THR A 86 31.88 30.16 -24.97
C THR A 86 31.03 30.34 -23.73
N TYR A 87 31.11 31.48 -23.04
CA TYR A 87 30.28 31.75 -21.86
C TYR A 87 28.77 31.76 -22.16
N THR A 88 28.36 32.39 -23.27
CA THR A 88 26.93 32.39 -23.69
C THR A 88 26.46 31.00 -24.11
N SER A 89 27.28 30.24 -24.83
CA SER A 89 26.98 28.84 -25.17
C SER A 89 26.82 27.98 -23.91
N GLN A 90 27.73 28.13 -22.95
CA GLN A 90 27.71 27.38 -21.69
C GLN A 90 26.50 27.76 -20.82
N SER A 91 26.17 29.05 -20.74
CA SER A 91 24.98 29.54 -20.05
C SER A 91 23.68 29.00 -20.67
N ILE A 92 23.60 28.94 -22.01
CA ILE A 92 22.48 28.32 -22.72
C ILE A 92 22.37 26.83 -22.37
N HIS A 93 23.49 26.10 -22.38
CA HIS A 93 23.49 24.69 -21.99
C HIS A 93 23.04 24.48 -20.54
N GLN A 94 23.47 25.34 -19.61
CA GLN A 94 23.06 25.28 -18.21
C GLN A 94 21.57 25.59 -18.03
N ALA A 95 21.03 26.56 -18.79
CA ALA A 95 19.60 26.84 -18.82
C ALA A 95 18.80 25.64 -19.35
N VAL A 96 19.29 24.95 -20.39
CA VAL A 96 18.67 23.72 -20.90
C VAL A 96 18.71 22.59 -19.85
N ILE A 97 19.81 22.43 -19.11
CA ILE A 97 19.91 21.43 -18.04
C ILE A 97 18.90 21.73 -16.92
N ALA A 98 18.77 22.99 -16.52
CA ALA A 98 17.78 23.41 -15.53
C ALA A 98 16.34 23.14 -16.02
N GLU A 99 16.06 23.36 -17.30
CA GLU A 99 14.76 23.04 -17.91
C GLU A 99 14.47 21.52 -17.88
N GLN A 100 15.47 20.68 -18.18
CA GLN A 100 15.31 19.23 -18.12
C GLN A 100 15.09 18.72 -16.68
N LEU A 101 15.80 19.30 -15.70
CA LEU A 101 15.57 19.01 -14.29
C LEU A 101 14.16 19.43 -13.84
N ALA A 102 13.69 20.59 -14.29
CA ALA A 102 12.33 21.05 -14.02
C ALA A 102 11.28 20.10 -14.62
N LYS A 103 11.49 19.64 -15.86
CA LYS A 103 10.61 18.63 -16.51
C LYS A 103 10.62 17.31 -15.77
N LEU A 104 11.77 16.85 -15.29
CA LEU A 104 11.87 15.62 -14.49
C LEU A 104 11.14 15.77 -13.15
N ALA A 105 11.35 16.87 -12.44
CA ALA A 105 10.65 17.16 -11.18
C ALA A 105 9.13 17.25 -11.39
N GLN A 106 8.69 17.86 -12.49
CA GLN A 106 7.30 17.88 -12.91
C GLN A 106 6.77 16.46 -13.19
N GLY A 107 7.53 15.64 -13.92
CA GLY A 107 7.17 14.25 -14.20
C GLY A 107 7.06 13.40 -12.94
N ILE A 108 7.99 13.54 -11.99
CA ILE A 108 7.95 12.88 -10.68
C ILE A 108 6.70 13.30 -9.92
N SER A 109 6.38 14.60 -9.89
CA SER A 109 5.20 15.11 -9.20
C SER A 109 3.89 14.64 -9.84
N GLN A 110 3.86 14.43 -11.16
CA GLN A 110 2.71 13.86 -11.86
C GLN A 110 2.56 12.37 -11.57
N LEU A 111 3.66 11.62 -11.59
CA LEU A 111 3.67 10.21 -11.24
C LEU A 111 3.23 9.99 -9.79
N ASP A 112 3.67 10.84 -8.87
CA ASP A 112 3.28 10.78 -7.45
C ASP A 112 1.78 10.99 -7.27
N LYS A 113 1.19 11.97 -7.96
CA LYS A 113 -0.27 12.19 -7.95
C LYS A 113 -1.03 11.00 -8.51
N GLU A 114 -0.59 10.45 -9.63
CA GLU A 114 -1.24 9.32 -10.27
C GLU A 114 -1.12 8.05 -9.42
N LEU A 115 0.06 7.81 -8.84
CA LEU A 115 0.29 6.73 -7.89
C LEU A 115 -0.65 6.86 -6.69
N HIS A 116 -0.77 8.06 -6.12
CA HIS A 116 -1.67 8.30 -4.99
C HIS A 116 -3.13 8.04 -5.37
N LEU A 117 -3.59 8.51 -6.53
CA LEU A 117 -4.95 8.25 -7.02
C LEU A 117 -5.20 6.75 -7.24
N GLN A 118 -4.27 6.04 -7.86
CA GLN A 118 -4.42 4.60 -8.11
C GLN A 118 -4.36 3.77 -6.83
N VAL A 119 -3.49 4.13 -5.89
CA VAL A 119 -3.38 3.46 -4.58
C VAL A 119 -4.64 3.69 -3.76
N VAL A 120 -5.12 4.93 -3.68
CA VAL A 120 -6.37 5.27 -2.97
C VAL A 120 -7.58 4.61 -3.63
N ALA A 121 -7.68 4.64 -4.97
CA ALA A 121 -8.78 4.01 -5.69
C ALA A 121 -8.81 2.49 -5.48
N ARG A 122 -7.65 1.82 -5.49
CA ARG A 122 -7.57 0.36 -5.29
C ARG A 122 -7.65 -0.05 -3.83
N HIS A 123 -7.43 0.85 -2.86
CA HIS A 123 -7.49 0.48 -1.44
C HIS A 123 -8.90 0.12 -0.97
N GLU A 124 -9.91 0.87 -1.40
CA GLU A 124 -11.30 0.53 -1.10
C GLU A 124 -11.69 -0.82 -1.72
N ASP A 125 -11.28 -1.07 -2.97
CA ASP A 125 -11.53 -2.35 -3.64
C ASP A 125 -10.81 -3.52 -2.94
N LEU A 126 -9.56 -3.33 -2.51
CA LEU A 126 -8.78 -4.36 -1.81
C LEU A 126 -9.34 -4.64 -0.42
N LEU A 127 -9.82 -3.61 0.30
CA LEU A 127 -10.53 -3.75 1.58
C LEU A 127 -11.88 -4.43 1.42
N ALA A 128 -12.66 -4.08 0.39
CA ALA A 128 -13.91 -4.73 0.05
C ALA A 128 -13.69 -6.21 -0.33
N GLN A 129 -12.60 -6.52 -1.04
CA GLN A 129 -12.22 -7.90 -1.35
C GLN A 129 -11.79 -8.66 -0.08
N ALA A 130 -10.97 -8.08 0.78
CA ALA A 130 -10.53 -8.72 2.03
C ALA A 130 -11.72 -9.03 2.96
N THR A 131 -12.61 -8.06 3.15
CA THR A 131 -13.85 -8.25 3.93
C THR A 131 -14.82 -9.23 3.26
N GLY A 132 -14.85 -9.25 1.92
CA GLY A 132 -15.60 -10.24 1.15
C GLY A 132 -15.08 -11.67 1.33
N ILE A 133 -13.75 -11.85 1.40
CA ILE A 133 -13.10 -13.14 1.66
C ILE A 133 -13.42 -13.61 3.08
N GLU A 134 -13.32 -12.74 4.09
CA GLU A 134 -13.65 -13.07 5.49
C GLU A 134 -15.11 -13.54 5.64
N SER A 135 -16.04 -12.87 4.95
CA SER A 135 -17.45 -13.29 4.89
C SER A 135 -17.60 -14.70 4.29
N LEU A 136 -16.88 -14.99 3.21
CA LEU A 136 -16.91 -16.29 2.54
C LEU A 136 -16.30 -17.40 3.41
N GLU A 137 -15.24 -17.10 4.17
CA GLU A 137 -14.67 -18.00 5.17
C GLU A 137 -15.71 -18.38 6.24
N GLY A 138 -16.52 -17.43 6.69
CA GLY A 138 -17.65 -17.69 7.59
C GLY A 138 -18.68 -18.66 7.01
N VAL A 139 -19.02 -18.50 5.71
CA VAL A 139 -19.93 -19.42 5.01
C VAL A 139 -19.32 -20.81 4.85
N LEU A 140 -18.04 -20.90 4.47
CA LEU A 140 -17.30 -22.17 4.37
C LEU A 140 -17.26 -22.90 5.71
N GLN A 141 -17.01 -22.19 6.80
CA GLN A 141 -17.02 -22.77 8.14
C GLN A 141 -18.42 -23.29 8.53
N MET A 142 -19.47 -22.58 8.13
CA MET A 142 -20.86 -23.04 8.32
C MET A 142 -21.15 -24.30 7.50
N MET A 143 -20.69 -24.38 6.25
CA MET A 143 -20.82 -25.58 5.43
C MET A 143 -20.06 -26.76 6.05
N GLN A 144 -18.81 -26.56 6.49
CA GLN A 144 -18.01 -27.58 7.16
C GLN A 144 -18.73 -28.14 8.40
N THR A 145 -19.31 -27.27 9.21
CA THR A 145 -20.09 -27.66 10.39
C THR A 145 -21.32 -28.51 10.00
N ARG A 146 -22.05 -28.11 8.95
CA ARG A 146 -23.21 -28.85 8.44
C ARG A 146 -22.82 -30.20 7.86
N ILE A 147 -21.73 -30.27 7.10
CA ILE A 147 -21.17 -31.52 6.58
C ILE A 147 -20.81 -32.44 7.74
N GLY A 148 -20.13 -31.93 8.79
CA GLY A 148 -19.84 -32.70 10.00
C GLY A 148 -21.09 -33.25 10.69
N ALA A 149 -22.15 -32.43 10.79
CA ALA A 149 -23.43 -32.87 11.36
C ALA A 149 -24.10 -33.97 10.51
N LEU A 150 -24.07 -33.83 9.18
CA LEU A 150 -24.57 -34.84 8.23
C LEU A 150 -23.76 -36.13 8.31
N GLN A 151 -22.43 -36.04 8.35
CA GLN A 151 -21.54 -37.19 8.51
C GLN A 151 -21.89 -37.96 9.78
N GLY A 152 -22.03 -37.26 10.92
CA GLY A 152 -22.44 -37.87 12.17
C GLY A 152 -23.85 -38.47 12.13
N ALA A 153 -24.79 -37.88 11.38
CA ALA A 153 -26.12 -38.46 11.17
C ALA A 153 -26.06 -39.76 10.36
N VAL A 154 -25.26 -39.79 9.29
CA VAL A 154 -25.02 -40.98 8.47
C VAL A 154 -24.36 -42.08 9.28
N ASP A 155 -23.36 -41.76 10.11
CA ASP A 155 -22.70 -42.73 10.98
C ASP A 155 -23.67 -43.35 12.00
N ARG A 156 -24.53 -42.52 12.60
CA ARG A 156 -25.60 -43.00 13.49
C ARG A 156 -26.59 -43.90 12.74
N MET A 157 -26.97 -43.55 11.52
CA MET A 157 -27.83 -44.39 10.68
C MET A 157 -27.16 -45.72 10.35
N LYS A 158 -25.88 -45.70 9.96
CA LYS A 158 -25.09 -46.90 9.69
C LYS A 158 -25.06 -47.81 10.92
N ALA A 159 -24.80 -47.26 12.11
CA ALA A 159 -24.85 -48.05 13.36
C ALA A 159 -26.22 -48.70 13.59
N LYS A 160 -27.29 -47.91 13.39
CA LYS A 160 -28.68 -48.39 13.49
C LYS A 160 -29.09 -49.42 12.44
N ILE A 161 -28.31 -49.62 11.37
CA ILE A 161 -28.62 -50.57 10.30
C ILE A 161 -27.69 -51.79 10.35
N VAL A 162 -26.38 -51.57 10.45
CA VAL A 162 -25.36 -52.61 10.37
C VAL A 162 -25.44 -53.56 11.56
N GLU A 163 -25.64 -53.05 12.78
CA GLU A 163 -25.72 -53.91 13.95
C GLU A 163 -26.95 -54.83 13.93
N PRO A 164 -28.18 -54.34 13.65
CA PRO A 164 -29.34 -55.23 13.47
C PRO A 164 -29.16 -56.22 12.31
N TYR A 165 -28.58 -55.79 11.18
CA TYR A 165 -28.31 -56.67 10.05
C TYR A 165 -27.41 -57.85 10.47
N ASN A 166 -26.30 -57.57 11.18
CA ASN A 166 -25.40 -58.62 11.67
C ASN A 166 -26.11 -59.56 12.66
N LYS A 167 -26.96 -59.03 13.55
CA LYS A 167 -27.76 -59.84 14.48
C LYS A 167 -28.72 -60.78 13.73
N ILE A 168 -29.38 -60.30 12.67
CA ILE A 168 -30.27 -61.11 11.84
C ILE A 168 -29.48 -62.20 11.12
N VAL A 169 -28.37 -61.85 10.47
CA VAL A 169 -27.51 -62.81 9.77
C VAL A 169 -27.03 -63.92 10.72
N ALA A 170 -26.58 -63.56 11.92
CA ALA A 170 -26.14 -64.53 12.92
C ALA A 170 -27.27 -65.49 13.34
N ARG A 171 -28.47 -64.97 13.60
CA ARG A 171 -29.64 -65.77 13.96
C ARG A 171 -30.11 -66.66 12.82
N THR A 172 -30.13 -66.17 11.59
CA THR A 172 -30.49 -66.97 10.40
C THR A 172 -29.48 -68.10 10.18
N ALA A 173 -28.19 -67.85 10.39
CA ALA A 173 -27.18 -68.89 10.34
C ALA A 173 -27.38 -69.95 11.44
N GLN A 174 -27.76 -69.54 12.65
CA GLN A 174 -28.11 -70.47 13.74
C GLN A 174 -29.32 -71.34 13.37
N LEU A 175 -30.40 -70.73 12.86
CA LEU A 175 -31.59 -71.45 12.40
C LEU A 175 -31.27 -72.44 11.28
N ALA A 176 -30.47 -72.04 10.30
CA ALA A 176 -30.05 -72.91 9.19
C ALA A 176 -29.25 -74.12 9.70
N ARG A 177 -28.37 -73.93 10.70
CA ARG A 177 -27.63 -75.03 11.33
C ARG A 177 -28.58 -75.98 12.07
N LEU A 178 -29.56 -75.46 12.81
CA LEU A 178 -30.56 -76.29 13.49
C LEU A 178 -31.42 -77.09 12.50
N GLN A 179 -31.84 -76.46 11.41
CA GLN A 179 -32.59 -77.13 10.33
C GLN A 179 -31.75 -78.21 9.64
N ALA A 180 -30.45 -77.98 9.44
CA ALA A 180 -29.55 -78.98 8.88
C ALA A 180 -29.40 -80.18 9.82
N LEU A 181 -29.27 -79.95 11.13
CA LEU A 181 -29.21 -81.00 12.15
C LEU A 181 -30.52 -81.79 12.23
N SER A 182 -31.67 -81.11 12.29
CA SER A 182 -32.97 -81.78 12.34
C SER A 182 -33.24 -82.61 11.09
N ARG A 183 -32.85 -82.10 9.91
CA ARG A 183 -32.93 -82.86 8.66
C ARG A 183 -32.01 -84.08 8.68
N ALA A 184 -30.76 -83.92 9.14
CA ALA A 184 -29.82 -85.03 9.26
C ALA A 184 -30.32 -86.12 10.23
N SER A 185 -30.92 -85.75 11.37
CA SER A 185 -31.50 -86.72 12.30
C SER A 185 -32.71 -87.45 11.72
N ILE A 186 -33.57 -86.77 10.96
CA ILE A 186 -34.71 -87.41 10.27
C ILE A 186 -34.19 -88.42 9.23
N THR A 187 -33.18 -88.05 8.44
CA THR A 187 -32.59 -88.97 7.45
C THR A 187 -31.84 -90.13 8.08
N ALA A 188 -31.22 -89.94 9.25
CA ALA A 188 -30.55 -91.01 10.00
C ALA A 188 -31.55 -92.00 10.64
N SER A 189 -32.76 -91.54 10.97
CA SER A 189 -33.84 -92.38 11.49
C SER A 189 -34.64 -93.11 10.40
N ALA A 190 -34.45 -92.78 9.12
CA ALA A 190 -35.15 -93.44 8.02
C ALA A 190 -34.49 -94.80 7.71
N PRO A 191 -35.24 -95.92 7.69
CA PRO A 191 -34.67 -97.23 7.38
C PRO A 191 -34.11 -97.25 5.95
N PRO A 192 -32.98 -97.94 5.71
CA PRO A 192 -32.41 -98.03 4.36
C PRO A 192 -33.43 -98.73 3.45
N GLN A 193 -33.90 -98.01 2.43
CA GLN A 193 -34.72 -98.60 1.38
C GLN A 193 -33.85 -99.57 0.60
N ILE A 194 -33.99 -100.87 0.87
CA ILE A 194 -33.37 -101.93 0.09
C ILE A 194 -34.00 -101.89 -1.30
N ILE A 195 -33.29 -101.31 -2.25
CA ILE A 195 -33.63 -101.37 -3.67
C ILE A 195 -33.49 -102.84 -4.08
N ARG A 196 -34.61 -103.57 -4.15
CA ARG A 196 -34.65 -104.85 -4.86
C ARG A 196 -34.77 -104.55 -6.35
N HIS A 197 -33.75 -104.96 -7.10
CA HIS A 197 -33.75 -105.02 -8.57
C HIS A 197 -34.82 -105.97 -9.10
#